data_AF-A0A419GLS7-F1
#
_entry.id   AF-A0A419GLS7-F1
#
_cell.length_a   1.000
_cell.length_b   1.000
_cell.length_c   1.000
_cell.angle_alpha   90.00
_cell.angle_beta   90.00
_cell.angle_gamma   90.00
#
_symmetry.space_group_name_H-M   'P 1'
#
loop_
_entity.id
_entity.type
_entity.pdbx_description
1 polymer ?
#
loop_
_entity_poly.entity_id
_entity_poly.type
_entity_poly.pdbx_seq_one_letter_code
_entity_poly.pdbx_strand_id
1 'polypeptide(L)'
;MEEKRMSQEDAALRKTINRRIDGIQERIDSGFFLEEALTVAEFTGADVKIRQPLGENVEALPESAPFVISLQESVPQKRVVRTVYSRELSWLLLELGEAFRETIDYVSKYDFFGSLAQAALDHLAAEGDAAGSKPLLLHVLARAREMVG
;
A
#
# COMPACT_ATOMS: atom_id res chain seq x y z
N MET A 1 25.97 -26.21 -11.31
CA MET A 1 25.62 -25.27 -12.41
C MET A 1 24.22 -24.69 -12.20
N GLU A 2 23.27 -25.48 -11.70
CA GLU A 2 21.90 -25.05 -11.31
C GLU A 2 21.86 -23.88 -10.29
N GLU A 3 22.59 -23.97 -9.18
CA GLU A 3 22.56 -22.96 -8.11
C GLU A 3 23.01 -21.56 -8.57
N LYS A 4 23.98 -21.49 -9.49
CA LYS A 4 24.44 -20.22 -10.07
C LYS A 4 23.40 -19.61 -11.02
N ARG A 5 22.56 -20.42 -11.69
CA ARG A 5 21.49 -19.93 -12.58
C ARG A 5 20.30 -19.40 -11.77
N MET A 6 19.83 -20.16 -10.78
CA MET A 6 18.74 -19.69 -9.90
C MET A 6 19.11 -18.39 -9.17
N SER A 7 20.35 -18.29 -8.68
CA SER A 7 20.84 -17.06 -8.03
C SER A 7 20.90 -15.85 -8.97
N GLN A 8 21.09 -16.05 -10.28
CA GLN A 8 21.11 -14.96 -11.27
C GLN A 8 19.70 -14.52 -11.67
N GLU A 9 18.76 -15.47 -11.77
CA GLU A 9 17.35 -15.19 -12.08
C GLU A 9 16.67 -14.42 -10.94
N ASP A 10 16.91 -14.83 -9.69
CA ASP A 10 16.42 -14.10 -8.50
C ASP A 10 16.97 -12.68 -8.42
N ALA A 11 18.26 -12.50 -8.71
CA ALA A 11 18.89 -11.17 -8.72
C ALA A 11 18.31 -10.26 -9.82
N ALA A 12 18.03 -10.81 -11.01
CA ALA A 12 17.41 -10.08 -12.11
C ALA A 12 15.96 -9.68 -11.80
N LEU A 13 15.21 -10.59 -11.15
CA LEU A 13 13.84 -10.33 -10.71
C LEU A 13 13.81 -9.22 -9.65
N ARG A 14 14.63 -9.31 -8.60
CA ARG A 14 14.77 -8.26 -7.58
C ARG A 14 15.11 -6.90 -8.19
N LYS A 15 16.02 -6.88 -9.16
CA LYS A 15 16.37 -5.63 -9.88
C LYS A 15 15.19 -5.06 -10.67
N THR A 16 14.37 -5.93 -11.27
CA THR A 16 13.16 -5.53 -12.01
C THR A 16 12.12 -4.95 -11.07
N ILE A 17 11.86 -5.60 -9.93
CA ILE A 17 10.92 -5.11 -8.92
C ILE A 17 11.38 -3.75 -8.38
N ASN A 18 12.66 -3.61 -7.99
CA ASN A 18 13.20 -2.35 -7.50
C ASN A 18 13.03 -1.22 -8.52
N ARG A 19 13.27 -1.48 -9.82
CA ARG A 19 13.03 -0.48 -10.87
C ARG A 19 11.57 -0.06 -10.95
N ARG A 20 10.62 -1.00 -10.81
CA ARG A 20 9.19 -0.69 -10.81
C ARG A 20 8.82 0.14 -9.57
N ILE A 21 9.33 -0.21 -8.39
CA ILE A 21 9.15 0.57 -7.15
C ILE A 21 9.70 1.99 -7.31
N ASP A 22 10.89 2.15 -7.89
CA ASP A 22 11.48 3.48 -8.12
C ASP A 22 10.60 4.33 -9.05
N GLY A 23 10.04 3.74 -10.11
CA GLY A 23 9.10 4.43 -10.99
C GLY A 23 7.78 4.81 -10.31
N ILE A 24 7.28 3.98 -9.38
CA ILE A 24 6.12 4.33 -8.54
C ILE A 24 6.47 5.50 -7.62
N GLN A 25 7.66 5.49 -7.01
CA GLN A 25 8.12 6.57 -6.15
C GLN A 25 8.22 7.89 -6.90
N GLU A 26 8.80 7.89 -8.10
CA GLU A 26 8.89 9.08 -8.96
C GLU A 26 7.50 9.67 -9.27
N ARG A 27 6.50 8.82 -9.56
CA ARG A 27 5.11 9.25 -9.79
C ARG A 27 4.49 9.86 -8.53
N ILE A 28 4.76 9.30 -7.35
CA ILE A 28 4.33 9.89 -6.07
C ILE A 28 5.00 11.23 -5.83
N ASP A 29 6.31 11.33 -6.13
CA ASP A 29 7.09 12.53 -5.89
C ASP A 29 6.68 13.69 -6.79
N SER A 30 6.34 13.41 -8.04
CA SER A 30 5.86 14.40 -9.00
C SER A 30 4.37 14.74 -8.87
N GLY A 31 3.58 13.91 -8.18
CA GLY A 31 2.14 14.05 -8.06
C GLY A 31 1.32 13.54 -9.26
N PHE A 32 1.96 12.97 -10.29
CA PHE A 32 1.25 12.47 -11.48
C PHE A 32 0.26 11.33 -11.19
N PHE A 33 0.45 10.62 -10.07
CA PHE A 33 -0.45 9.56 -9.64
C PHE A 33 -1.88 10.04 -9.31
N LEU A 34 -2.08 11.32 -9.01
CA LEU A 34 -3.37 11.83 -8.54
C LEU A 34 -4.48 11.65 -9.59
N GLU A 35 -4.18 11.92 -10.87
CA GLU A 35 -5.14 11.74 -11.96
C GLU A 35 -5.49 10.25 -12.15
N GLU A 36 -4.50 9.37 -12.03
CA GLU A 36 -4.68 7.93 -12.16
C GLU A 36 -5.50 7.37 -10.99
N ALA A 37 -5.18 7.80 -9.77
CA ALA A 37 -5.88 7.40 -8.56
C ALA A 37 -7.38 7.76 -8.61
N LEU A 38 -7.75 8.90 -9.17
CA LEU A 38 -9.16 9.29 -9.31
C LEU A 38 -9.99 8.30 -10.15
N THR A 39 -9.35 7.60 -11.08
CA THR A 39 -9.99 6.60 -11.94
C THR A 39 -10.06 5.20 -11.31
N VAL A 40 -9.33 4.98 -10.22
CA VAL A 40 -9.24 3.68 -9.54
C VAL A 40 -10.41 3.50 -8.58
N ALA A 41 -11.01 2.31 -8.63
CA ALA A 41 -11.98 1.87 -7.64
C ALA A 41 -11.28 1.48 -6.33
N GLU A 42 -12.00 1.62 -5.22
CA GLU A 42 -11.53 1.22 -3.90
C GLU A 42 -11.08 -0.26 -3.86
N PHE A 43 -9.86 -0.49 -3.40
CA PHE A 43 -9.24 -1.80 -3.41
C PHE A 43 -10.00 -2.77 -2.50
N THR A 44 -10.28 -3.96 -3.04
CA THR A 44 -10.77 -5.10 -2.27
C THR A 44 -10.08 -6.35 -2.78
N GLY A 45 -9.33 -7.03 -1.93
CA GLY A 45 -8.60 -8.25 -2.30
C GLY A 45 -7.72 -8.74 -1.17
N ALA A 46 -7.38 -10.03 -1.17
CA ALA A 46 -6.44 -10.62 -0.21
C ALA A 46 -6.74 -10.27 1.27
N ASP A 47 -8.01 -10.32 1.67
CA ASP A 47 -8.52 -9.91 2.99
C ASP A 47 -8.28 -8.44 3.38
N VAL A 48 -7.86 -7.61 2.43
CA VAL A 48 -7.71 -6.15 2.57
C VAL A 48 -8.87 -5.44 1.89
N LYS A 49 -9.41 -4.41 2.55
CA LYS A 49 -10.37 -3.46 2.00
C LYS A 49 -9.89 -2.04 2.32
N ILE A 50 -9.75 -1.20 1.31
CA ILE A 50 -9.47 0.23 1.49
C ILE A 50 -10.75 0.98 1.14
N ARG A 51 -11.24 1.85 2.02
CA ARG A 51 -12.48 2.60 1.79
C ARG A 51 -12.43 4.00 2.37
N GLN A 52 -13.20 4.92 1.81
CA GLN A 52 -13.47 6.21 2.43
C GLN A 52 -14.22 6.00 3.77
N PRO A 53 -14.02 6.88 4.75
CA PRO A 53 -14.86 6.91 5.95
C PRO A 53 -16.34 7.10 5.56
N LEU A 54 -17.26 6.35 6.18
CA LEU A 54 -18.69 6.64 6.03
C LEU A 54 -19.00 7.97 6.72
N GLY A 55 -19.56 8.92 5.97
CA GLY A 55 -19.81 10.26 6.48
C GLY A 55 -20.98 10.33 7.47
N GLU A 56 -20.73 11.00 8.60
CA GLU A 56 -21.59 12.10 9.03
C GLU A 56 -20.80 13.40 8.72
N ASN A 57 -21.28 14.18 7.74
CA ASN A 57 -20.84 15.53 7.33
C ASN A 57 -19.36 15.80 6.99
N VAL A 58 -19.07 15.91 5.68
CA VAL A 58 -17.80 16.42 5.11
C VAL A 58 -17.85 17.96 4.91
N GLU A 59 -18.43 18.69 5.87
CA GLU A 59 -18.38 20.16 5.94
C GLU A 59 -17.90 20.60 7.32
N ALA A 60 -16.65 20.25 7.66
CA ALA A 60 -15.81 20.94 8.64
C ALA A 60 -14.45 20.23 8.73
N LEU A 61 -13.43 20.78 8.08
CA LEU A 61 -12.13 20.88 8.76
C LEU A 61 -12.22 22.21 9.52
N PRO A 62 -12.28 22.19 10.86
CA PRO A 62 -11.04 22.11 11.61
C PRO A 62 -11.12 21.27 12.91
N GLU A 63 -9.95 20.80 13.34
CA GLU A 63 -9.59 20.38 14.70
C GLU A 63 -10.31 19.17 15.33
N SER A 64 -9.49 18.16 15.65
CA SER A 64 -9.70 17.18 16.72
C SER A 64 -10.72 16.06 16.49
N ALA A 65 -10.27 14.93 15.95
CA ALA A 65 -10.28 13.65 16.67
C ALA A 65 -9.74 12.48 15.81
N PRO A 66 -8.97 11.55 16.41
CA PRO A 66 -8.41 10.39 15.73
C PRO A 66 -9.49 9.30 15.60
N PHE A 67 -9.71 8.77 14.40
CA PHE A 67 -10.51 7.56 14.23
C PHE A 67 -9.57 6.38 13.90
N VAL A 68 -9.02 5.79 14.96
CA VAL A 68 -8.24 4.53 14.94
C VAL A 68 -9.05 3.43 15.60
N ILE A 69 -9.33 2.35 14.86
CA ILE A 69 -9.69 1.01 15.39
C ILE A 69 -9.16 0.02 14.33
N SER A 70 -8.20 -0.90 14.55
CA SER A 70 -7.92 -1.74 15.71
C SER A 70 -6.49 -2.32 15.64
N LEU A 71 -5.78 -2.31 16.78
CA LEU A 71 -4.65 -3.19 17.11
C LEU A 71 -5.13 -4.64 17.27
N GLN A 72 -4.57 -5.60 16.53
CA GLN A 72 -4.42 -6.97 17.01
C GLN A 72 -3.32 -7.72 16.24
N GLU A 73 -2.32 -8.20 16.97
CA GLU A 73 -1.26 -9.06 16.45
C GLU A 73 -1.78 -10.50 16.23
N SER A 74 -1.30 -11.11 15.14
CA SER A 74 -1.17 -12.56 14.91
C SER A 74 -2.38 -13.47 14.62
N VAL A 75 -3.43 -13.00 13.92
CA VAL A 75 -4.42 -13.91 13.27
C VAL A 75 -4.60 -13.46 11.80
N PRO A 76 -4.96 -14.33 10.83
CA PRO A 76 -5.36 -13.88 9.48
C PRO A 76 -6.61 -13.01 9.61
N GLN A 77 -6.40 -11.71 9.82
CA GLN A 77 -7.47 -10.75 10.07
C GLN A 77 -7.73 -9.97 8.80
N LYS A 78 -9.01 -9.87 8.47
CA LYS A 78 -9.48 -8.96 7.42
C LYS A 78 -9.12 -7.53 7.83
N ARG A 79 -8.26 -6.87 7.06
CA ARG A 79 -7.82 -5.50 7.32
C ARG A 79 -8.70 -4.53 6.56
N VAL A 80 -9.26 -3.56 7.28
CA VAL A 80 -10.04 -2.48 6.67
C VAL A 80 -9.32 -1.17 6.96
N VAL A 81 -8.79 -0.54 5.92
CA VAL A 81 -8.16 0.77 5.99
C VAL A 81 -9.21 1.83 5.65
N ARG A 82 -9.44 2.77 6.56
CA ARG A 82 -10.35 3.90 6.35
C ARG A 82 -9.54 5.19 6.32
N THR A 83 -9.60 5.91 5.20
CA THR A 83 -8.84 7.14 4.97
C THR A 83 -9.51 7.96 3.87
N VAL A 84 -9.41 9.29 3.95
CA VAL A 84 -9.86 10.16 2.86
C VAL A 84 -9.08 9.92 1.56
N TYR A 85 -7.87 9.36 1.64
CA TYR A 85 -6.99 9.02 0.51
C TYR A 85 -7.20 7.59 0.01
N SER A 86 -8.44 7.07 0.10
CA SER A 86 -8.74 5.66 -0.18
C SER A 86 -8.38 5.27 -1.61
N ARG A 87 -8.56 6.18 -2.57
CA ARG A 87 -8.29 5.93 -3.99
C ARG A 87 -6.81 5.93 -4.30
N GLU A 88 -6.07 6.88 -3.75
CA GLU A 88 -4.62 7.00 -3.85
C GLU A 88 -3.94 5.76 -3.27
N LEU A 89 -4.36 5.33 -2.09
CA LEU A 89 -3.84 4.11 -1.47
C LEU A 89 -4.23 2.86 -2.27
N SER A 90 -5.43 2.82 -2.83
CA SER A 90 -5.88 1.70 -3.69
C SER A 90 -5.05 1.62 -4.97
N TRP A 91 -4.78 2.76 -5.62
CA TRP A 91 -3.89 2.87 -6.77
C TRP A 91 -2.50 2.30 -6.43
N LEU A 92 -1.92 2.71 -5.30
CA LEU A 92 -0.61 2.21 -4.89
C LEU A 92 -0.60 0.69 -4.70
N LEU A 93 -1.62 0.12 -4.04
CA LEU A 93 -1.69 -1.33 -3.85
C LEU A 93 -1.79 -2.08 -5.20
N LEU A 94 -2.51 -1.55 -6.18
CA LEU A 94 -2.59 -2.15 -7.52
C LEU A 94 -1.23 -2.10 -8.24
N GLU A 95 -0.56 -0.94 -8.22
CA GLU A 95 0.76 -0.77 -8.84
C GLU A 95 1.81 -1.70 -8.21
N LEU A 96 1.78 -1.85 -6.88
CA LEU A 96 2.63 -2.78 -6.16
C LEU A 96 2.28 -4.25 -6.45
N GLY A 97 0.99 -4.56 -6.58
CA GLY A 97 0.54 -5.87 -7.02
C GLY A 97 1.12 -6.25 -8.38
N GLU A 98 1.07 -5.35 -9.35
CA GLU A 98 1.68 -5.58 -10.68
C GLU A 98 3.21 -5.62 -10.62
N ALA A 99 3.84 -4.80 -9.77
CA ALA A 99 5.28 -4.80 -9.60
C ALA A 99 5.80 -6.15 -9.10
N PHE A 100 5.07 -6.79 -8.19
CA PHE A 100 5.43 -8.06 -7.54
C PHE A 100 4.71 -9.29 -8.11
N ARG A 101 3.94 -9.16 -9.21
CA ARG A 101 3.11 -10.27 -9.75
C ARG A 101 3.89 -11.55 -10.08
N GLU A 102 5.18 -11.40 -10.39
CA GLU A 102 6.08 -12.49 -10.77
C GLU A 102 6.65 -13.22 -9.53
N THR A 103 6.57 -12.60 -8.36
CA THR A 103 7.04 -13.15 -7.08
C THR A 103 5.92 -13.57 -6.13
N ILE A 104 4.72 -13.02 -6.31
CA ILE A 104 3.57 -13.29 -5.45
C ILE A 104 2.76 -14.43 -6.04
N ASP A 105 2.56 -15.49 -5.26
CA ASP A 105 1.67 -16.59 -5.60
C ASP A 105 0.31 -16.44 -4.91
N TYR A 106 -0.56 -17.43 -5.10
CA TYR A 106 -1.92 -17.41 -4.55
C TYR A 106 -1.94 -17.29 -3.02
N VAL A 107 -0.93 -17.81 -2.31
CA VAL A 107 -0.84 -17.84 -0.86
C VAL A 107 -0.10 -16.60 -0.34
N SER A 108 1.04 -16.25 -0.93
CA SER A 108 1.86 -15.12 -0.45
C SER A 108 1.21 -13.74 -0.69
N LYS A 109 0.18 -13.66 -1.56
CA LYS A 109 -0.58 -12.41 -1.76
C LYS A 109 -1.25 -11.89 -0.48
N TYR A 110 -1.68 -12.79 0.41
CA TYR A 110 -2.34 -12.41 1.66
C TYR A 110 -1.36 -11.72 2.61
N ASP A 111 -0.14 -12.26 2.72
CA ASP A 111 0.92 -11.67 3.53
C ASP A 111 1.42 -10.36 2.93
N PHE A 112 1.55 -10.30 1.61
CA PHE A 112 1.97 -9.10 0.89
C PHE A 112 0.99 -7.95 1.11
N PHE A 113 -0.26 -8.09 0.65
CA PHE A 113 -1.26 -7.04 0.77
C PHE A 113 -1.61 -6.76 2.25
N GLY A 114 -1.62 -7.79 3.10
CA GLY A 114 -1.82 -7.64 4.53
C GLY A 114 -0.75 -6.76 5.18
N SER A 115 0.52 -6.93 4.78
CA SER A 115 1.63 -6.11 5.28
C SER A 115 1.57 -4.67 4.78
N LEU A 116 1.17 -4.44 3.52
CA LEU A 116 0.97 -3.09 2.99
C LEU A 116 -0.18 -2.37 3.71
N ALA A 117 -1.28 -3.08 3.94
CA ALA A 117 -2.43 -2.55 4.69
C ALA A 117 -2.06 -2.25 6.15
N GLN A 118 -1.22 -3.08 6.78
CA GLN A 118 -0.74 -2.81 8.14
C GLN A 118 0.10 -1.54 8.20
N ALA A 119 1.05 -1.35 7.28
CA ALA A 119 1.83 -0.12 7.22
C ALA A 119 0.95 1.14 7.03
N ALA A 120 -0.11 1.05 6.23
CA ALA A 120 -1.06 2.14 6.08
C ALA A 120 -1.79 2.46 7.40
N LEU A 121 -2.26 1.43 8.12
CA LEU A 121 -2.90 1.59 9.42
C LEU A 121 -1.96 2.19 10.46
N ASP A 122 -0.70 1.73 10.49
CA ASP A 122 0.30 2.21 11.44
C ASP A 122 0.61 3.69 11.20
N HIS A 123 0.76 4.12 9.94
CA HIS A 123 0.92 5.53 9.58
C HIS A 123 -0.30 6.38 9.98
N LEU A 124 -1.50 5.92 9.63
CA LEU A 124 -2.74 6.63 9.95
C LEU A 124 -2.99 6.73 11.46
N ALA A 125 -2.54 5.74 12.24
CA ALA A 125 -2.65 5.78 13.69
C ALA A 125 -1.67 6.80 14.32
N ALA A 126 -0.51 6.99 13.72
CA ALA A 126 0.51 7.93 14.22
C ALA A 126 0.23 9.39 13.79
N GLU A 127 -0.09 9.60 12.51
CA GLU A 127 -0.12 10.93 11.89
C GLU A 127 -1.55 11.36 11.47
N GLY A 128 -2.46 10.40 11.30
CA GLY A 128 -3.80 10.65 10.77
C GLY A 128 -3.82 11.11 9.30
N ASP A 129 -5.02 11.44 8.80
CA ASP A 129 -5.19 11.92 7.43
C ASP A 129 -4.66 13.36 7.22
N ALA A 130 -4.40 14.11 8.29
CA ALA A 130 -3.95 15.50 8.20
C ALA A 130 -2.54 15.66 7.61
N ALA A 131 -1.71 14.61 7.64
CA ALA A 131 -0.36 14.62 7.07
C ALA A 131 -0.34 14.63 5.53
N GLY A 132 -1.47 14.36 4.87
CA GLY A 132 -1.56 14.27 3.41
C GLY A 132 -1.38 12.86 2.87
N SER A 133 -1.76 12.64 1.61
CA SER A 133 -1.63 11.34 0.94
C SER A 133 -0.17 10.94 0.73
N LYS A 134 0.70 11.88 0.34
CA LYS A 134 2.09 11.57 -0.05
C LYS A 134 2.89 10.86 1.07
N PRO A 135 2.92 11.35 2.33
CA PRO A 135 3.61 10.64 3.41
C PRO A 135 3.06 9.22 3.66
N LEU A 136 1.74 9.04 3.60
CA LEU A 136 1.09 7.73 3.70
C LEU A 136 1.57 6.77 2.60
N LEU A 137 1.54 7.22 1.35
CA LEU A 137 1.95 6.40 0.21
C LEU A 137 3.44 6.04 0.28
N LEU A 138 4.31 6.98 0.64
CA LEU A 138 5.74 6.72 0.79
C LEU A 138 6.03 5.74 1.93
N HIS A 139 5.27 5.81 3.03
CA HIS A 139 5.40 4.85 4.13
C HIS A 139 5.04 3.43 3.71
N VAL A 140 3.93 3.27 2.98
CA VAL A 140 3.50 1.96 2.43
C VAL A 140 4.48 1.45 1.37
N LEU A 141 4.99 2.33 0.51
CA LEU A 141 5.98 1.99 -0.51
C LEU A 141 7.30 1.53 0.11
N ALA A 142 7.75 2.19 1.19
CA ALA A 142 8.93 1.77 1.95
C ALA A 142 8.77 0.34 2.48
N ARG A 143 7.58 0.02 3.01
CA ARG A 143 7.28 -1.35 3.46
C ARG A 143 7.37 -2.37 2.34
N ALA A 144 6.91 -2.05 1.13
CA ALA A 144 7.06 -2.93 -0.03
C ALA A 144 8.54 -3.12 -0.42
N ARG A 145 9.34 -2.05 -0.36
CA ARG A 145 10.78 -2.09 -0.69
C ARG A 145 11.55 -3.02 0.24
N GLU A 146 11.21 -3.07 1.53
CA GLU A 146 11.80 -4.00 2.51
C GLU A 146 11.58 -5.48 2.14
N MET A 147 10.50 -5.80 1.43
CA MET A 147 10.17 -7.18 1.05
C MET A 147 10.98 -7.68 -0.15
N VAL A 148 11.67 -6.79 -0.86
CA VAL A 148 12.57 -7.15 -1.98
C VAL A 148 13.96 -7.59 -1.47
N GLY A 149 14.27 -7.29 -0.19
CA GLY A 149 15.55 -7.53 0.48
C GLY A 149 16.11 -8.94 0.33
#